data_AF-A0A4Q2XT08-F1
#
_entry.id   AF-A0A4Q2XT08-F1
#
_cell.length_a   1.000
_cell.length_b   1.000
_cell.length_c   1.000
_cell.angle_alpha   90.00
_cell.angle_beta   90.00
_cell.angle_gamma   90.00
#
_symmetry.space_group_name_H-M   'P 1'
#
loop_
_entity.id
_entity.type
_entity.pdbx_description
1 polymer ?
#
loop_
_entity_poly.entity_id
_entity_poly.type
_entity_poly.pdbx_seq_one_letter_code
_entity_poly.pdbx_strand_id
1 'polypeptide(L)'
;REQACTPEQYRQRGRMIRQRLDRQLRDRRLRDPDNQRLLDGIGLQHDNGRVLLFLERPEMEPTNNRAERGLRGAVIARKVSHCSKNERGARTYEVMKSITATLALRGHQVSSALAGMISGRPMPGAVAR
;
A
#
# COMPACT_ATOMS: atom_id res chain seq x y z
N ARG A 1 -0.67 -26.50 -1.65
CA ARG A 1 0.66 -27.16 -1.73
C ARG A 1 1.65 -26.11 -2.23
N GLU A 2 2.49 -25.57 -1.36
CA GLU A 2 3.61 -24.73 -1.79
C GLU A 2 4.64 -25.63 -2.47
N GLN A 3 4.72 -25.57 -3.80
CA GLN A 3 5.80 -26.20 -4.53
C GLN A 3 7.04 -25.33 -4.36
N ALA A 4 8.09 -25.89 -3.76
CA ALA A 4 9.40 -25.26 -3.75
C ALA A 4 9.83 -24.98 -5.20
N CYS A 5 10.01 -23.71 -5.52
CA CYS A 5 10.42 -23.24 -6.84
C CYS A 5 11.92 -22.96 -6.79
N THR A 6 12.70 -23.54 -7.70
CA THR A 6 14.13 -23.20 -7.80
C THR A 6 14.31 -21.73 -8.23
N PRO A 7 15.44 -21.07 -7.91
CA PRO A 7 15.69 -19.69 -8.34
C PRO A 7 15.59 -19.50 -9.86
N GLU A 8 16.00 -20.50 -10.64
CA GLU A 8 15.89 -20.48 -12.09
C GLU A 8 14.45 -20.56 -12.58
N GLN A 9 13.64 -21.47 -12.02
CA GLN A 9 12.21 -21.56 -12.32
C GLN A 9 11.48 -20.26 -11.93
N TYR A 10 11.87 -19.63 -10.83
CA TYR A 10 11.31 -18.34 -10.41
C TYR A 10 11.61 -17.25 -11.45
N ARG A 11 12.87 -17.10 -11.86
CA ARG A 11 13.26 -16.15 -12.91
C ARG A 11 12.57 -16.42 -14.23
N GLN A 12 12.44 -17.68 -14.64
CA GLN A 12 11.73 -18.06 -15.86
C GLN A 12 10.25 -17.67 -15.79
N ARG A 13 9.58 -17.94 -14.67
CA ARG A 13 8.19 -17.51 -14.44
C ARG A 13 8.05 -15.99 -14.44
N GLY A 14 8.99 -15.28 -13.81
CA GLY A 14 9.03 -13.82 -13.83
C GLY A 14 9.14 -13.24 -15.23
N ARG A 15 10.03 -13.81 -16.07
CA ARG A 15 10.15 -13.44 -17.49
C ARG A 15 8.84 -13.67 -18.26
N MET A 16 8.18 -14.81 -18.04
CA MET A 16 6.90 -15.10 -18.70
C MET A 16 5.79 -14.12 -18.29
N ILE A 17 5.73 -13.73 -17.01
CA ILE A 17 4.78 -12.72 -16.54
C ILE A 17 5.06 -11.37 -17.20
N ARG A 18 6.34 -10.95 -17.26
CA ARG A 18 6.76 -9.72 -17.92
C ARG A 18 6.35 -9.68 -19.39
N GLN A 19 6.68 -10.72 -20.16
CA GLN A 19 6.30 -10.81 -21.58
C GLN A 19 4.79 -10.76 -21.80
N ARG A 20 4.01 -11.42 -20.93
CA ARG A 20 2.54 -11.35 -20.98
C ARG A 20 2.05 -9.93 -20.70
N LEU A 21 2.64 -9.26 -19.72
CA LEU A 21 2.31 -7.88 -19.39
C LEU A 21 2.68 -6.92 -20.53
N ASP A 22 3.89 -7.05 -21.11
CA ASP A 22 4.33 -6.27 -22.28
C ASP A 22 3.33 -6.39 -23.43
N ARG A 23 2.89 -7.62 -23.72
CA ARG A 23 1.86 -7.86 -24.75
C ARG A 23 0.52 -7.19 -24.43
N GLN A 24 0.12 -7.15 -23.16
CA GLN A 24 -1.11 -6.50 -22.72
C GLN A 24 -0.98 -4.97 -22.68
N LEU A 25 0.22 -4.44 -22.51
CA LEU A 25 0.50 -3.01 -22.46
C LEU A 25 0.99 -2.44 -23.80
N ARG A 26 1.07 -3.26 -24.85
CA ARG A 26 1.42 -2.81 -26.21
C ARG A 26 0.60 -1.58 -26.62
N ASP A 27 1.28 -0.63 -27.25
CA ASP A 27 0.66 0.59 -27.74
C ASP A 27 -0.50 0.26 -28.68
N ARG A 28 -1.67 0.81 -28.34
CA ARG A 28 -2.90 0.67 -29.09
C ARG A 28 -3.92 1.67 -28.58
N ARG A 29 -4.83 2.04 -29.48
CA ARG A 29 -6.00 2.84 -29.14
C ARG A 29 -7.18 1.94 -28.77
N LEU A 30 -7.70 2.12 -27.56
CA LEU A 30 -8.92 1.50 -27.07
C LEU A 30 -10.12 2.39 -27.38
N ARG A 31 -11.29 1.75 -27.55
CA ARG A 31 -12.55 2.47 -27.85
C ARG A 31 -13.06 3.25 -26.65
N ASP A 32 -12.90 2.68 -25.46
CA ASP A 32 -13.37 3.24 -24.21
C ASP A 32 -12.25 4.12 -23.60
N PRO A 33 -12.56 5.39 -23.25
CA PRO A 33 -11.56 6.33 -22.75
C PRO A 33 -11.03 5.97 -21.35
N ASP A 34 -11.83 5.33 -20.50
CA ASP A 34 -11.37 4.87 -19.19
C ASP A 34 -10.40 3.70 -19.33
N ASN A 35 -10.67 2.78 -20.26
CA ASN A 35 -9.74 1.70 -20.58
C ASN A 35 -8.45 2.24 -21.19
N GLN A 36 -8.51 3.27 -22.03
CA GLN A 36 -7.31 3.93 -22.55
C GLN A 36 -6.48 4.55 -21.42
N ARG A 37 -7.12 5.29 -20.53
CA ARG A 37 -6.46 5.88 -19.35
C ARG A 37 -5.83 4.82 -18.46
N LEU A 38 -6.48 3.66 -18.30
CA LEU A 38 -5.92 2.53 -17.56
C LEU A 38 -4.69 1.94 -18.26
N LEU A 39 -4.76 1.74 -19.58
CA LEU A 39 -3.64 1.26 -20.39
C LEU A 39 -2.43 2.20 -20.26
N ASP A 40 -2.66 3.50 -20.45
CA ASP A 40 -1.61 4.54 -20.37
C ASP A 40 -1.02 4.62 -18.95
N GLY A 41 -1.87 4.59 -17.92
CA GLY A 41 -1.46 4.65 -16.53
C GLY A 41 -0.63 3.44 -16.09
N ILE A 42 -1.08 2.23 -16.41
CA ILE A 42 -0.32 1.01 -16.09
C ILE A 42 0.95 0.94 -16.95
N GLY A 43 0.86 1.31 -18.23
CA GLY A 43 2.00 1.41 -19.15
C GLY A 43 3.10 2.29 -18.58
N LEU A 44 2.76 3.52 -18.17
CA LEU A 44 3.70 4.44 -17.54
C LEU A 44 4.37 3.83 -16.29
N GLN A 45 3.63 3.15 -15.42
CA GLN A 45 4.25 2.52 -14.24
C GLN A 45 5.12 1.31 -14.61
N HIS A 46 4.76 0.58 -15.66
CA HIS A 46 5.52 -0.56 -16.16
C HIS A 46 6.84 -0.13 -16.80
N ASP A 47 6.82 0.93 -17.62
CA ASP A 47 8.01 1.54 -18.21
C ASP A 47 8.98 2.06 -17.14
N ASN A 48 8.43 2.54 -16.01
CA ASN A 48 9.21 2.93 -14.84
C ASN A 48 9.68 1.73 -13.97
N GLY A 49 9.42 0.50 -14.39
CA GLY A 49 9.81 -0.74 -13.70
C GLY A 49 9.06 -1.01 -12.40
N ARG A 50 7.92 -0.34 -12.13
CA ARG A 50 7.23 -0.38 -10.83
C ARG A 50 6.23 -1.52 -10.68
N VAL A 51 5.60 -1.96 -11.77
CA VAL A 51 4.49 -2.94 -11.72
C VAL A 51 4.94 -4.32 -11.22
N LEU A 52 6.14 -4.75 -11.62
CA LEU A 52 6.67 -6.08 -11.32
C LEU A 52 7.91 -6.06 -10.40
N LEU A 53 8.18 -4.94 -9.73
CA LEU A 53 9.40 -4.75 -8.94
C LEU A 53 9.55 -5.77 -7.79
N PHE A 54 8.45 -6.33 -7.29
CA PHE A 54 8.47 -7.40 -6.27
C PHE A 54 9.10 -8.71 -6.78
N LEU A 55 9.22 -8.89 -8.10
CA LEU A 55 9.93 -10.04 -8.68
C LEU A 55 11.46 -9.91 -8.54
N GLU A 56 11.95 -8.71 -8.27
CA GLU A 56 13.40 -8.41 -8.18
C GLU A 56 13.83 -8.03 -6.77
N ARG A 57 12.88 -7.59 -5.93
CA ARG A 57 13.10 -7.11 -4.57
C ARG A 57 12.35 -8.00 -3.57
N PRO A 58 12.99 -9.04 -3.01
CA PRO A 58 12.33 -10.01 -2.13
C PRO A 58 11.81 -9.39 -0.82
N GLU A 59 12.30 -8.21 -0.43
CA GLU A 59 11.79 -7.46 0.72
C GLU A 59 10.39 -6.84 0.47
N MET A 60 9.96 -6.81 -0.79
CA MET A 60 8.64 -6.32 -1.16
C MET A 60 7.64 -7.45 -1.30
N GLU A 61 6.51 -7.27 -0.62
CA GLU A 61 5.41 -8.22 -0.69
C GLU A 61 4.73 -8.18 -2.06
N PRO A 62 4.35 -9.34 -2.64
CA PRO A 62 3.60 -9.43 -3.90
C PRO A 62 2.10 -9.10 -3.71
N THR A 63 1.79 -8.02 -3.00
CA THR A 63 0.43 -7.55 -2.68
C THR A 63 0.44 -6.02 -2.54
N ASN A 64 -0.74 -5.40 -2.46
CA ASN A 64 -0.91 -3.95 -2.25
C ASN A 64 0.07 -3.43 -1.21
N ASN A 65 0.69 -2.28 -1.44
CA ASN A 65 1.80 -1.81 -0.61
C ASN A 65 1.39 -1.63 0.88
N ARG A 66 2.39 -1.61 1.78
CA ARG A 66 2.15 -1.51 3.24
C ARG A 66 1.31 -0.28 3.61
N ALA A 67 1.48 0.83 2.90
CA ALA A 67 0.73 2.07 3.14
C ALA A 67 -0.77 1.91 2.80
N GLU A 68 -1.10 1.39 1.62
CA GLU A 68 -2.48 1.11 1.19
C GLU A 68 -3.20 0.16 2.14
N ARG A 69 -2.52 -0.91 2.58
CA ARG A 69 -3.07 -1.83 3.58
C ARG A 69 -3.34 -1.11 4.91
N GLY A 70 -2.40 -0.25 5.34
CA GLY A 70 -2.55 0.57 6.54
C GLY A 70 -3.72 1.57 6.46
N LEU A 71 -3.98 2.12 5.27
CA LEU A 71 -5.08 3.07 5.02
C LEU A 71 -6.46 2.39 4.99
N ARG A 72 -6.54 1.10 4.65
CA ARG A 72 -7.83 0.39 4.49
C ARG A 72 -8.76 0.53 5.69
N GLY A 73 -8.24 0.36 6.90
CA GLY A 73 -9.04 0.51 8.13
C GLY A 73 -9.59 1.93 8.29
N ALA A 74 -8.80 2.94 7.92
CA ALA A 74 -9.22 4.34 8.00
C ALA A 74 -10.33 4.67 6.99
N VAL A 75 -10.19 4.17 5.75
CA VAL A 75 -11.16 4.38 4.67
C VAL A 75 -12.49 3.68 4.95
N ILE A 76 -12.45 2.45 5.49
CA ILE A 76 -13.66 1.71 5.88
C ILE A 76 -14.39 2.46 6.99
N ALA A 77 -13.70 2.82 8.07
CA ALA A 77 -14.28 3.58 9.18
C ALA A 77 -14.93 4.89 8.68
N ARG A 78 -14.24 5.64 7.83
CA ARG A 78 -14.80 6.85 7.20
C ARG A 78 -16.08 6.55 6.41
N LYS A 79 -16.11 5.46 5.64
CA LYS A 79 -17.26 5.08 4.82
C LYS A 79 -18.48 4.71 5.69
N VAL A 80 -18.29 3.89 6.72
CA VAL A 80 -19.39 3.48 7.61
C VAL A 80 -19.90 4.61 8.51
N SER A 81 -19.07 5.63 8.74
CA SER A 81 -19.45 6.84 9.50
C SER A 81 -20.03 7.97 8.64
N HIS A 82 -20.56 7.68 7.45
CA HIS A 82 -21.15 8.66 6.52
C HIS A 82 -20.15 9.74 6.04
N CYS A 83 -18.90 9.36 5.84
CA CYS A 83 -17.82 10.24 5.39
C CYS A 83 -17.51 11.39 6.36
N SER A 84 -16.53 12.21 6.00
CA SER A 84 -16.21 13.43 6.75
C SER A 84 -17.22 14.51 6.42
N LYS A 85 -17.85 15.10 7.45
CA LYS A 85 -18.86 16.16 7.31
C LYS A 85 -18.26 17.56 7.18
N ASN A 86 -17.01 17.74 7.61
CA ASN A 86 -16.26 18.98 7.48
C ASN A 86 -14.74 18.69 7.48
N GLU A 87 -13.95 19.66 7.02
CA GLU A 87 -12.50 19.56 6.90
C GLU A 87 -11.81 19.41 8.26
N ARG A 88 -12.25 20.17 9.27
CA ARG A 88 -11.70 20.08 10.64
C ARG A 88 -11.79 18.66 11.21
N GLY A 89 -12.93 18.00 11.03
CA GLY A 89 -13.15 16.63 11.46
C GLY A 89 -12.34 15.63 10.64
N ALA A 90 -12.23 15.82 9.33
CA ALA A 90 -11.37 15.01 8.47
C ALA A 90 -9.90 15.07 8.94
N ARG A 91 -9.40 16.29 9.17
CA ARG A 91 -8.03 16.53 9.64
C ARG A 91 -7.78 15.95 11.03
N THR A 92 -8.73 16.11 11.94
CA THR A 92 -8.64 15.54 13.30
C THR A 92 -8.54 14.02 13.22
N TYR A 93 -9.40 13.38 12.41
CA TYR A 93 -9.37 11.94 12.22
C TYR A 93 -8.07 11.45 11.58
N GLU A 94 -7.57 12.15 10.55
CA GLU A 94 -6.29 11.85 9.90
C GLU A 94 -5.12 11.87 10.89
N VAL A 95 -5.01 12.92 11.70
CA VAL A 95 -3.95 13.07 12.72
C VAL A 95 -4.06 11.95 13.76
N MET A 96 -5.24 11.75 14.34
CA MET A 96 -5.46 10.70 15.34
C MET A 96 -5.19 9.31 14.78
N LYS A 97 -5.60 9.04 13.53
CA LYS A 97 -5.34 7.76 12.89
C LYS A 97 -3.85 7.54 12.63
N SER A 98 -3.13 8.57 12.21
CA SER A 98 -1.68 8.52 11.99
C SER A 98 -0.93 8.23 13.29
N ILE A 99 -1.30 8.91 14.38
CA ILE A 99 -0.72 8.69 15.72
C ILE A 99 -0.97 7.27 16.19
N THR A 100 -2.23 6.83 16.21
CA THR A 100 -2.62 5.50 16.71
C THR A 100 -2.02 4.37 15.86
N ALA A 101 -1.96 4.52 14.54
CA ALA A 101 -1.30 3.56 13.65
C ALA A 101 0.20 3.47 13.91
N THR A 102 0.87 4.61 14.13
CA THR A 102 2.31 4.65 14.43
C THR A 102 2.61 3.98 15.76
N LEU A 103 1.83 4.26 16.80
CA LEU A 103 1.98 3.62 18.12
C LEU A 103 1.83 2.09 18.03
N ALA A 104 0.80 1.62 17.32
CA ALA A 104 0.58 0.20 17.10
C ALA A 104 1.74 -0.45 16.33
N LEU A 105 2.24 0.19 15.26
CA LEU A 105 3.39 -0.30 14.49
C LEU A 105 4.69 -0.37 15.32
N ARG A 106 4.85 0.55 16.28
CA ARG A 106 5.99 0.60 17.21
C ARG A 106 5.87 -0.37 18.39
N GLY A 107 4.75 -1.10 18.52
CA GLY A 107 4.53 -2.08 19.58
C GLY A 107 4.01 -1.49 20.90
N HIS A 108 3.48 -0.27 20.89
CA HIS A 108 2.96 0.37 22.10
C HIS A 108 1.48 0.09 22.33
N GLN A 109 1.08 0.01 23.60
CA GLN A 109 -0.33 0.09 23.97
C GLN A 109 -0.85 1.51 23.68
N VAL A 110 -1.75 1.63 22.70
CA VAL A 110 -2.21 2.91 22.16
C VAL A 110 -2.81 3.83 23.23
N SER A 111 -3.65 3.31 24.11
CA SER A 111 -4.31 4.09 25.18
C SER A 111 -3.31 4.72 26.14
N SER A 112 -2.38 3.93 26.67
CA SER A 112 -1.34 4.39 27.59
C SER A 112 -0.41 5.43 26.95
N ALA A 113 0.05 5.16 25.72
CA ALA A 113 0.94 6.08 25.01
C ALA A 113 0.23 7.41 24.66
N LEU A 114 -1.05 7.35 24.26
CA LEU A 114 -1.84 8.54 23.98
C LEU A 114 -2.07 9.38 25.24
N ALA A 115 -2.41 8.76 26.38
CA ALA A 115 -2.54 9.45 27.66
C ALA A 115 -1.24 10.15 28.08
N GLY A 116 -0.09 9.47 27.87
CA GLY A 116 1.23 10.06 28.07
C GLY A 116 1.45 11.32 27.21
N MET A 117 1.10 11.27 25.92
CA MET A 117 1.24 12.41 25.01
C MET A 117 0.33 13.59 25.38
N ILE A 118 -0.91 13.32 25.78
CA ILE A 118 -1.84 14.36 26.29
C ILE A 118 -1.26 15.02 27.55
N SER A 119 -0.52 14.27 28.36
CA SER A 119 0.15 14.77 29.57
C SER A 119 1.49 15.47 29.29
N GLY A 120 1.83 15.75 28.02
CA GLY A 120 3.04 16.48 27.62
C GLY A 120 4.28 15.60 27.37
N ARG A 121 4.18 14.27 27.45
CA ARG A 121 5.31 13.40 27.10
C ARG A 121 5.48 13.32 25.58
N PRO A 122 6.71 13.23 25.06
CA PRO A 122 6.93 13.07 23.62
C PRO A 122 6.41 11.70 23.13
N MET A 123 6.17 11.60 21.81
CA MET A 123 5.79 10.33 21.20
C MET A 123 6.88 9.28 21.44
N PRO A 124 6.54 8.09 21.98
CA PRO A 124 7.55 7.08 22.30
C PRO A 124 8.20 6.51 21.04
N GLY A 125 9.50 6.22 21.12
CA GLY A 125 10.27 5.56 20.05
C GLY A 125 9.78 4.14 19.74
N ALA A 126 10.36 3.47 18.74
CA ALA A 126 10.04 2.07 18.48
C ALA A 126 10.51 1.19 19.66
N VAL A 127 9.67 0.24 20.10
CA VAL A 127 10.13 -0.80 21.03
C VAL A 127 11.07 -1.73 20.27
N ALA A 128 12.26 -2.00 20.81
CA ALA A 128 13.15 -3.00 20.24
C ALA A 128 12.43 -4.35 20.20
N ARG A 129 12.40 -4.97 19.03
CA ARG A 129 11.78 -6.28 18.82
C ARG A 129 12.68 -7.40 19.32
#